data_AF-A0A7X8AK22-F1
#
_entry.id   AF-A0A7X8AK22-F1
#
_cell.length_a   1.000
_cell.length_b   1.000
_cell.length_c   1.000
_cell.angle_alpha   90.00
_cell.angle_beta   90.00
_cell.angle_gamma   90.00
#
_symmetry.space_group_name_H-M   'P 1'
#
loop_
_entity.id
_entity.type
_entity.pdbx_description
1 polymer ?
#
loop_
_entity_poly.entity_id
_entity_poly.type
_entity_poly.pdbx_seq_one_letter_code
_entity_poly.pdbx_strand_id
1 'polypeptide(L)'
;MVKRFRTFFGYAWAVAALFIVLATFFGMNSWANLFVNATGLKINPWYDGGEVMQAIHRPGYQTQVHKPVFDALIGEQDEGFVQIAWVPAEGQSLPERLTDAIDVTGDGRPDFELDVNTRTNTVRLTKHQPWVLSVGEVLKPNDKRAVRVALKNFH
;
A
#
# COMPACT_ATOMS: atom_id res chain seq x y z
N MET A 1 -29.30 8.53 -44.86
CA MET A 1 -29.04 9.14 -43.53
C MET A 1 -29.12 8.14 -42.37
N VAL A 2 -30.19 7.33 -42.26
CA VAL A 2 -30.44 6.40 -41.14
C VAL A 2 -29.33 5.37 -40.87
N LYS A 3 -28.67 4.85 -41.91
CA LYS A 3 -27.58 3.86 -41.77
C LYS A 3 -26.36 4.41 -41.03
N ARG A 4 -25.91 5.64 -41.36
CA ARG A 4 -24.74 6.26 -40.70
C ARG A 4 -25.00 6.58 -39.23
N PHE A 5 -26.23 6.96 -38.90
CA PHE A 5 -26.65 7.24 -37.52
C PHE A 5 -26.67 5.97 -36.66
N ARG A 6 -27.20 4.86 -37.19
CA ARG A 6 -27.15 3.55 -36.52
C ARG A 6 -25.71 3.04 -36.31
N THR A 7 -24.85 3.21 -37.31
CA THR A 7 -23.43 2.83 -37.20
C THR A 7 -22.70 3.68 -36.16
N PHE A 8 -22.95 4.99 -36.10
CA PHE A 8 -22.38 5.87 -35.08
C PHE A 8 -22.79 5.46 -33.65
N PHE A 9 -24.08 5.21 -33.41
CA PHE A 9 -24.56 4.74 -32.11
C PHE A 9 -24.01 3.36 -31.74
N GLY A 10 -23.84 2.46 -32.71
CA GLY A 10 -23.22 1.15 -32.49
C GLY A 10 -21.78 1.27 -32.00
N TYR A 11 -20.97 2.11 -32.66
CA TYR A 11 -19.59 2.35 -32.23
C TYR A 11 -19.49 3.12 -30.91
N ALA A 12 -20.33 4.14 -30.71
CA ALA A 12 -20.40 4.86 -29.44
C ALA A 12 -20.77 3.92 -28.28
N TRP A 13 -21.70 2.99 -28.51
CA TRP A 13 -22.07 1.98 -27.54
C TRP A 13 -20.95 0.98 -27.26
N ALA A 14 -20.21 0.55 -28.29
CA ALA A 14 -19.05 -0.34 -28.11
C ALA A 14 -17.94 0.34 -27.27
N VAL A 15 -17.67 1.61 -27.52
CA VAL A 15 -16.71 2.39 -26.74
C VAL A 15 -17.20 2.57 -25.30
N ALA A 16 -18.48 2.91 -25.10
CA ALA A 16 -19.06 3.02 -23.76
C ALA A 16 -19.00 1.69 -23.00
N ALA A 17 -19.31 0.57 -23.67
CA ALA A 17 -19.24 -0.76 -23.09
C ALA A 17 -17.81 -1.11 -22.64
N LEU A 18 -16.78 -0.72 -23.40
CA LEU A 18 -15.39 -0.89 -22.98
C LEU A 18 -15.10 -0.17 -21.66
N PHE A 19 -15.50 1.11 -21.55
CA PHE A 19 -15.30 1.88 -20.31
C PHE A 19 -16.13 1.33 -19.14
N ILE A 20 -17.35 0.86 -19.38
CA ILE A 20 -18.19 0.24 -18.35
C ILE A 20 -17.53 -1.05 -17.85
N VAL A 21 -17.03 -1.91 -18.74
CA VAL A 21 -16.33 -3.15 -18.35
C VAL A 21 -15.08 -2.83 -17.54
N LEU A 22 -14.26 -1.87 -17.97
CA LEU A 22 -13.07 -1.46 -17.21
C LEU A 22 -13.45 -0.90 -15.83
N ALA A 23 -14.42 0.00 -15.76
CA ALA A 23 -14.88 0.58 -14.49
C ALA A 23 -15.44 -0.49 -13.55
N THR A 24 -16.23 -1.44 -14.06
CA THR A 24 -16.79 -2.54 -13.28
C THR A 24 -15.69 -3.48 -12.80
N PHE A 25 -14.71 -3.78 -13.66
CA PHE A 25 -13.58 -4.64 -13.32
C PHE A 25 -12.70 -4.03 -12.22
N PHE A 26 -12.39 -2.73 -12.30
CA PHE A 26 -11.68 -2.02 -11.24
C PHE A 26 -12.47 -1.93 -9.93
N GLY A 27 -13.81 -1.88 -9.99
CA GLY A 27 -14.67 -1.87 -8.81
C GLY A 27 -14.80 -3.22 -8.10
N MET A 28 -14.45 -4.34 -8.76
CA MET A 28 -14.57 -5.70 -8.23
C MET A 28 -13.20 -6.23 -7.82
N ASN A 29 -12.68 -5.76 -6.67
CA ASN A 29 -11.38 -6.17 -6.10
C ASN A 29 -11.13 -7.70 -6.12
N SER A 30 -12.17 -8.52 -5.91
CA SER A 30 -12.04 -9.98 -5.91
C SER A 30 -11.69 -10.58 -7.27
N TRP A 31 -12.23 -10.03 -8.37
CA TRP A 31 -11.93 -10.53 -9.72
C TRP A 31 -10.57 -10.03 -10.22
N ALA A 32 -10.21 -8.79 -9.87
CA ALA A 32 -8.87 -8.26 -10.12
C ALA A 32 -7.80 -9.13 -9.45
N ASN A 33 -7.97 -9.47 -8.17
CA ASN A 33 -7.06 -10.36 -7.45
C ASN A 33 -6.99 -11.76 -8.06
N LEU A 34 -8.12 -12.32 -8.49
CA LEU A 34 -8.16 -13.64 -9.13
C LEU A 34 -7.47 -13.65 -10.49
N PHE A 35 -7.60 -12.57 -11.28
CA PHE A 35 -6.90 -12.41 -12.55
C PHE A 35 -5.39 -12.23 -12.38
N VAL A 36 -4.97 -11.38 -11.43
CA VAL A 36 -3.56 -11.19 -11.05
C VAL A 36 -2.94 -12.54 -10.65
N ASN A 37 -3.61 -13.30 -9.79
CA ASN A 37 -3.16 -14.63 -9.35
C ASN A 37 -3.11 -15.66 -10.50
N ALA A 38 -4.08 -15.65 -11.43
CA ALA A 38 -4.15 -16.60 -12.53
C ALA A 38 -3.14 -16.30 -13.65
N THR A 39 -2.79 -15.03 -13.85
CA THR A 39 -1.89 -14.59 -14.93
C THR A 39 -0.44 -14.44 -14.50
N GLY A 40 -0.16 -14.52 -13.19
CA GLY A 40 1.17 -14.28 -12.63
C GLY A 40 1.63 -12.84 -12.71
N LEU A 41 0.72 -11.90 -13.05
CA LEU A 41 1.00 -10.47 -12.97
C LEU A 41 1.24 -10.11 -11.49
N LYS A 42 2.29 -9.33 -11.22
CA LYS A 42 2.54 -8.76 -9.88
C LYS A 42 2.03 -7.33 -9.83
N ILE A 43 1.34 -6.97 -8.75
CA ILE A 43 1.01 -5.57 -8.47
C ILE A 43 2.32 -4.85 -8.16
N ASN A 44 2.51 -3.65 -8.72
CA ASN A 44 3.71 -2.88 -8.47
C ASN A 44 3.73 -2.43 -6.98
N PRO A 45 4.83 -2.67 -6.23
CA PRO A 45 4.97 -2.32 -4.81
C PRO A 45 4.64 -0.86 -4.46
N TRP A 46 4.72 0.06 -5.41
CA TRP A 46 4.29 1.46 -5.23
C TRP A 46 2.81 1.60 -4.87
N TYR A 47 1.96 0.65 -5.26
CA TYR A 47 0.52 0.70 -5.04
C TYR A 47 0.09 -0.01 -3.75
N ASP A 48 0.62 -1.19 -3.46
CA ASP A 48 0.22 -2.01 -2.30
C ASP A 48 1.21 -1.98 -1.13
N GLY A 49 2.37 -1.35 -1.33
CA GLY A 49 3.47 -1.29 -0.37
C GLY A 49 4.45 -2.46 -0.48
N GLY A 50 4.28 -3.38 -1.43
CA GLY A 50 5.16 -4.53 -1.63
C GLY A 50 4.89 -5.71 -0.69
N GLU A 51 5.78 -6.71 -0.77
CA GLU A 51 5.69 -7.94 0.03
C GLU A 51 5.99 -7.67 1.52
N VAL A 52 5.31 -8.38 2.43
CA VAL A 52 5.58 -8.30 3.88
C VAL A 52 6.86 -9.07 4.19
N MET A 53 7.87 -8.38 4.70
CA MET A 53 9.17 -8.96 5.07
C MET A 53 9.18 -9.46 6.52
N GLN A 54 8.50 -8.74 7.42
CA GLN A 54 8.45 -9.07 8.83
C GLN A 54 7.04 -8.82 9.39
N ALA A 55 6.62 -9.68 10.31
CA ALA A 55 5.35 -9.52 11.00
C ALA A 55 5.54 -9.69 12.52
N ILE A 56 5.40 -8.59 13.25
CA ILE A 56 5.59 -8.51 14.69
C ILE A 56 4.23 -8.67 15.36
N HIS A 57 4.06 -9.75 16.12
CA HIS A 57 2.81 -10.02 16.84
C HIS A 57 2.76 -9.22 18.14
N ARG A 58 1.66 -8.49 18.34
CA ARG A 58 1.37 -7.72 19.56
C ARG A 58 0.03 -8.19 20.14
N PRO A 59 -0.25 -7.88 21.42
CA PRO A 59 -1.59 -8.07 21.96
C PRO A 59 -2.62 -7.25 21.17
N GLY A 60 -3.46 -7.95 20.40
CA GLY A 60 -4.62 -7.41 19.69
C GLY A 60 -4.40 -6.83 18.30
N TYR A 61 -3.15 -6.79 17.83
CA TYR A 61 -2.84 -6.44 16.44
C TYR A 61 -1.49 -7.04 16.03
N GLN A 62 -1.20 -6.97 14.74
CA GLN A 62 0.08 -7.33 14.15
C GLN A 62 0.63 -6.13 13.40
N THR A 63 1.92 -5.87 13.58
CA THR A 63 2.67 -4.87 12.82
C THR A 63 3.38 -5.58 11.68
N GLN A 64 3.03 -5.24 10.45
CA GLN A 64 3.60 -5.77 9.22
C GLN A 64 4.56 -4.74 8.65
N VAL A 65 5.84 -5.11 8.56
CA VAL A 65 6.89 -4.32 7.91
C VAL A 65 7.04 -4.87 6.50
N HIS A 66 6.74 -4.03 5.52
CA HIS A 66 6.91 -4.40 4.11
C HIS A 66 8.36 -4.23 3.67
N LYS A 67 8.71 -4.84 2.54
CA LYS A 67 10.01 -4.62 1.91
C LYS A 67 10.15 -3.15 1.49
N PRO A 68 11.31 -2.50 1.70
CA PRO A 68 11.60 -1.19 1.13
C PRO A 68 11.41 -1.17 -0.38
N VAL A 69 10.81 -0.09 -0.89
CA VAL A 69 10.51 0.10 -2.31
C VAL A 69 11.34 1.27 -2.82
N PHE A 70 12.32 0.97 -3.66
CA PHE A 70 13.15 1.94 -4.40
C PHE A 70 13.00 1.82 -5.92
N ASP A 71 12.21 0.83 -6.39
CA ASP A 71 12.06 0.54 -7.82
C ASP A 71 11.43 1.73 -8.56
N ALA A 72 11.98 2.14 -9.70
CA ALA A 72 11.30 3.03 -10.64
C ALA A 72 10.75 2.23 -11.84
N LEU A 73 10.03 2.92 -12.74
CA LEU A 73 9.73 2.37 -14.07
C LEU A 73 11.00 1.99 -14.83
N ILE A 74 12.11 2.68 -14.58
CA ILE A 74 13.44 2.39 -15.14
C ILE A 74 14.47 2.58 -14.04
N GLY A 75 15.08 1.48 -13.58
CA GLY A 75 16.15 1.47 -12.57
C GLY A 75 15.66 1.62 -11.13
N GLU A 76 16.60 1.88 -10.23
CA GLU A 76 16.33 2.19 -8.81
C GLU A 76 16.44 3.70 -8.56
N GLN A 77 15.71 4.20 -7.56
CA GLN A 77 15.74 5.59 -7.11
C GLN A 77 16.63 5.76 -5.88
N ASP A 78 17.17 6.97 -5.72
CA ASP A 78 17.93 7.37 -4.53
C ASP A 78 17.03 7.54 -3.30
N GLU A 79 15.72 7.65 -3.49
CA GLU A 79 14.73 7.76 -2.43
C GLU A 79 13.56 6.81 -2.71
N GLY A 80 12.97 6.32 -1.65
CA GLY A 80 11.88 5.36 -1.70
C GLY A 80 11.09 5.38 -0.42
N PHE A 81 10.42 4.27 -0.11
CA PHE A 81 9.68 4.17 1.14
C PHE A 81 9.64 2.74 1.67
N VAL A 82 9.38 2.63 2.97
CA VAL A 82 8.91 1.39 3.59
C VAL A 82 7.47 1.60 4.06
N GLN A 83 6.61 0.61 3.82
CA GLN A 83 5.25 0.63 4.36
C GLN A 83 5.20 -0.17 5.66
N ILE A 84 4.66 0.46 6.70
CA ILE A 84 4.36 -0.17 7.98
C ILE A 84 2.84 -0.24 8.11
N ALA A 85 2.31 -1.45 8.28
CA ALA A 85 0.88 -1.68 8.40
C ALA A 85 0.51 -2.31 9.74
N TRP A 86 -0.52 -1.79 10.39
CA TRP A 86 -1.12 -2.37 11.59
C TRP A 86 -2.43 -3.04 11.21
N VAL A 87 -2.47 -4.34 11.47
CA VAL A 87 -3.63 -5.19 11.19
C VAL A 87 -4.22 -5.65 12.53
N PRO A 88 -5.48 -5.32 12.83
CA PRO A 88 -6.11 -5.81 14.06
C PRO A 88 -6.21 -7.34 14.04
N ALA A 89 -6.14 -7.95 15.22
CA ALA A 89 -6.46 -9.36 15.37
C ALA A 89 -7.94 -9.61 15.03
N GLU A 90 -8.28 -10.85 14.68
CA GLU A 90 -9.66 -11.21 14.31
C GLU A 90 -10.66 -10.83 15.42
N GLY A 91 -11.72 -10.12 15.04
CA GLY A 91 -12.74 -9.63 15.98
C GLY A 91 -12.31 -8.47 16.88
N GLN A 92 -11.12 -7.88 16.66
CA GLN A 92 -10.61 -6.76 17.43
C GLN A 92 -10.49 -5.49 16.60
N SER A 93 -10.30 -4.36 17.27
CA SER A 93 -10.00 -3.07 16.67
C SER A 93 -8.59 -2.62 17.05
N LEU A 94 -7.97 -1.79 16.21
CA LEU A 94 -6.69 -1.19 16.56
C LEU A 94 -6.84 -0.30 17.81
N PRO A 95 -5.90 -0.34 18.76
CA PRO A 95 -5.89 0.58 19.88
C PRO A 95 -5.78 2.03 19.39
N GLU A 96 -6.17 2.98 20.24
CA GLU A 96 -6.07 4.42 19.90
C GLU A 96 -4.63 4.83 19.62
N ARG A 97 -3.68 4.22 20.34
CA ARG A 97 -2.26 4.51 20.23
C ARG A 97 -1.48 3.25 19.86
N LEU A 98 -0.69 3.34 18.81
CA LEU A 98 0.24 2.31 18.35
C LEU A 98 1.65 2.87 18.51
N THR A 99 2.53 2.12 19.14
CA THR A 99 3.93 2.50 19.31
C THR A 99 4.80 1.31 18.94
N ASP A 100 5.55 1.42 17.85
CA ASP A 100 6.41 0.34 17.37
C ASP A 100 7.79 0.87 16.98
N ALA A 101 8.80 0.13 17.44
CA ALA A 101 10.19 0.24 17.00
C ALA A 101 10.38 -0.67 15.79
N ILE A 102 10.88 -0.10 14.69
CA ILE A 102 10.98 -0.77 13.40
C ILE A 102 12.46 -0.94 13.05
N ASP A 103 12.86 -2.18 12.81
CA ASP A 103 14.14 -2.57 12.26
C ASP A 103 13.91 -3.05 10.82
N VAL A 104 14.24 -2.19 9.86
CA VAL A 104 14.10 -2.46 8.43
C VAL A 104 15.32 -3.23 7.91
N THR A 105 16.50 -2.99 8.49
CA THR A 105 17.74 -3.64 8.05
C THR A 105 17.90 -5.08 8.56
N GLY A 106 17.19 -5.43 9.63
CA GLY A 106 17.25 -6.74 10.27
C GLY A 106 18.51 -6.94 11.12
N ASP A 107 19.20 -5.87 11.52
CA ASP A 107 20.43 -5.93 12.32
C ASP A 107 20.17 -6.10 13.83
N GLY A 108 18.90 -6.16 14.23
CA GLY A 108 18.44 -6.29 15.60
C GLY A 108 18.34 -4.95 16.35
N ARG A 109 18.57 -3.81 15.67
CA ARG A 109 18.46 -2.47 16.24
C ARG A 109 17.37 -1.69 15.50
N PRO A 110 16.49 -0.96 16.22
CA PRO A 110 15.49 -0.14 15.55
C PRO A 110 16.13 0.98 14.73
N ASP A 111 15.72 1.10 13.47
CA ASP A 111 16.10 2.19 12.57
C ASP A 111 15.28 3.46 12.83
N PHE A 112 14.04 3.28 13.28
CA PHE A 112 13.14 4.34 13.71
C PHE A 112 12.01 3.81 14.59
N GLU A 113 11.28 4.73 15.21
CA GLU A 113 10.06 4.44 15.95
C GLU A 113 8.89 5.26 15.40
N LEU A 114 7.71 4.64 15.38
CA LEU A 114 6.45 5.27 15.02
C LEU A 114 5.51 5.27 16.22
N ASP A 115 4.98 6.45 16.53
CA ASP A 115 3.86 6.64 17.44
C ASP A 115 2.66 7.16 16.65
N VAL A 116 1.64 6.32 16.50
CA VAL A 116 0.47 6.59 15.68
C VAL A 116 -0.76 6.71 16.56
N ASN A 117 -1.49 7.82 16.40
CA ASN A 117 -2.83 7.97 16.95
C ASN A 117 -3.86 7.58 15.88
N THR A 118 -4.57 6.47 16.07
CA THR A 118 -5.51 5.91 15.09
C THR A 118 -6.84 6.65 15.00
N ARG A 119 -7.13 7.53 15.97
CA ARG A 119 -8.30 8.42 16.01
C ARG A 119 -8.05 9.69 15.21
N THR A 120 -6.91 10.35 15.40
CA THR A 120 -6.55 11.60 14.70
C THR A 120 -5.76 11.35 13.41
N ASN A 121 -5.30 10.12 13.18
CA ASN A 121 -4.36 9.75 12.12
C ASN A 121 -3.07 10.59 12.13
N THR A 122 -2.64 11.02 13.31
CA THR A 122 -1.35 11.71 13.46
C THR A 122 -0.25 10.70 13.74
N VAL A 123 0.91 10.91 13.15
CA VAL A 123 2.09 10.07 13.34
C VAL A 123 3.24 10.93 13.83
N ARG A 124 3.93 10.46 14.85
CA ARG A 124 5.22 10.97 15.26
C ARG A 124 6.28 9.95 14.90
N LEU A 125 7.30 10.41 14.17
CA LEU A 125 8.48 9.65 13.83
C LEU A 125 9.66 10.08 14.69
N THR A 126 10.31 9.10 15.32
CA THR A 126 11.62 9.27 15.95
C THR A 126 12.63 8.51 15.12
N LYS A 127 13.61 9.21 14.55
CA LYS A 127 14.62 8.62 13.67
C LYS A 127 15.83 8.18 14.49
N HIS A 128 16.33 6.98 14.22
CA HIS A 128 17.61 6.51 14.76
C HIS A 128 18.70 6.44 13.69
N GLN A 129 18.31 6.44 12.40
CA GLN A 129 19.23 6.41 11.26
C GLN A 129 19.08 7.63 10.33
N PRO A 130 20.17 8.10 9.69
CA PRO A 130 20.15 9.29 8.84
C PRO A 130 19.43 9.08 7.50
N TRP A 131 19.34 7.83 7.02
CA TRP A 131 18.63 7.48 5.80
C TRP A 131 17.10 7.41 5.98
N VAL A 132 16.60 7.59 7.21
CA VAL A 132 15.15 7.75 7.47
C VAL A 132 14.77 9.23 7.29
N LEU A 133 13.91 9.52 6.32
CA LEU A 133 13.68 10.90 5.85
C LEU A 133 12.45 11.54 6.47
N SER A 134 11.27 10.96 6.33
CA SER A 134 10.04 11.57 6.82
C SER A 134 8.90 10.56 6.87
N VAL A 135 7.81 10.95 7.54
CA VAL A 135 6.54 10.23 7.44
C VAL A 135 5.74 10.80 6.29
N GLY A 136 5.27 9.90 5.43
CA GLY A 136 4.29 10.19 4.39
C GLY A 136 2.85 10.11 4.91
N GLU A 137 1.92 9.88 4.00
CA GLU A 137 0.50 9.82 4.32
C GLU A 137 0.14 8.58 5.18
N VAL A 138 -0.83 8.77 6.09
CA VAL A 138 -1.48 7.68 6.82
C VAL A 138 -2.61 7.13 5.99
N LEU A 139 -2.46 5.89 5.54
CA LEU A 139 -3.45 5.17 4.76
C LEU A 139 -4.40 4.39 5.69
N LYS A 140 -5.68 4.37 5.32
CA LYS A 140 -6.74 3.64 6.02
C LYS A 140 -7.47 2.65 5.09
N PRO A 141 -6.84 1.52 4.75
CA PRO A 141 -7.54 0.47 4.02
C PRO A 141 -8.39 -0.36 4.99
N ASN A 142 -9.71 -0.22 4.93
CA ASN A 142 -10.68 -0.89 5.81
C ASN A 142 -10.37 -0.65 7.31
N ASP A 143 -10.22 -1.72 8.09
CA ASP A 143 -9.94 -1.67 9.53
C ASP A 143 -8.45 -1.59 9.88
N LYS A 144 -7.58 -1.54 8.85
CA LYS A 144 -6.14 -1.43 9.02
C LYS A 144 -5.70 0.03 9.12
N ARG A 145 -4.45 0.22 9.54
CA ARG A 145 -3.72 1.48 9.34
C ARG A 145 -2.42 1.16 8.65
N ALA A 146 -1.99 2.01 7.73
CA ALA A 146 -0.66 1.92 7.15
C ALA A 146 -0.02 3.29 7.07
N VAL A 147 1.30 3.34 7.21
CA VAL A 147 2.10 4.55 7.09
C VAL A 147 3.26 4.23 6.18
N ARG A 148 3.52 5.12 5.23
CA ARG A 148 4.74 5.08 4.42
C ARG A 148 5.78 5.97 5.07
N VAL A 149 6.94 5.42 5.37
CA VAL A 149 8.10 6.18 5.84
C VAL A 149 9.05 6.34 4.67
N ALA A 150 9.34 7.59 4.29
CA ALA A 150 10.27 7.91 3.23
C ALA A 150 11.69 7.58 3.67
N LEU A 151 12.43 6.91 2.80
CA LEU A 151 13.78 6.43 3.04
C LEU A 151 14.69 6.93 1.92
N LYS A 152 15.92 7.27 2.26
CA LYS A 152 17.01 7.38 1.29
C LYS A 152 17.53 5.97 1.03
N ASN A 153 17.79 5.65 -0.23
CA ASN A 153 18.34 4.36 -0.62
C ASN A 153 19.65 4.12 0.16
N PHE A 154 19.68 2.99 0.86
CA PHE A 154 20.74 2.58 1.79
C PHE A 154 21.37 1.25 1.36
N HIS A 155 21.08 0.81 0.12
CA HIS A 155 21.71 -0.33 -0.54
C HIS A 155 23.13 -0.01 -1.03
#